data_AF-A0A4Z0YB91-F1
#
_entry.id   AF-A0A4Z0YB91-F1
#
_cell.length_a   1.000
_cell.length_b   1.000
_cell.length_c   1.000
_cell.angle_alpha   90.00
_cell.angle_beta   90.00
_cell.angle_gamma   90.00
#
_symmetry.space_group_name_H-M   'P 1'
#
loop_
_entity.id
_entity.type
_entity.pdbx_description
1 polymer ?
#
loop_
_entity_poly.entity_id
_entity_poly.type
_entity_poly.pdbx_seq_one_letter_code
_entity_poly.pdbx_strand_id
1 'polypeptide(L)'
;MPGISLKNGLISYYGNPAGYTEKENAVVDNIFQSNELSAWLKSRSLTPQWTDGVMERLLAGERLGGIETAAPLKNVRIWQLKPDVDIHMKFISYEEMVRKFGEPSPGNYRIAYDGQLDTNDPETIYERYSIRQPPGFLGNPLSMSDIIELYNAAGSEFYYADRKVFRQIEFESPEPIQTMDMSM
;
A
#
# COMPACT_ATOMS: atom_id res chain seq x y z
N MET A 1 5.41 -7.33 34.38
CA MET A 1 5.02 -7.22 32.96
C MET A 1 4.31 -5.89 32.83
N PRO A 2 4.81 -4.90 32.07
CA PRO A 2 4.11 -3.63 31.98
C PRO A 2 2.77 -3.85 31.25
N GLY A 3 1.69 -3.32 31.82
CA GLY A 3 0.34 -3.43 31.24
C GLY A 3 0.17 -2.67 29.93
N ILE A 4 1.15 -1.84 29.53
CA ILE A 4 1.08 -1.00 28.33
C ILE A 4 2.32 -1.25 27.46
N SER A 5 2.12 -1.41 26.15
CA SER A 5 3.22 -1.64 25.19
C SER A 5 3.02 -0.88 23.88
N LEU A 6 4.14 -0.52 23.22
CA LEU A 6 4.20 0.03 21.87
C LEU A 6 4.99 -0.94 20.99
N LYS A 7 4.40 -1.40 19.88
CA LYS A 7 5.09 -2.21 18.88
C LYS A 7 4.67 -1.75 17.49
N ASN A 8 5.63 -1.40 16.63
CA ASN A 8 5.38 -0.98 15.25
C ASN A 8 4.29 0.10 15.12
N GLY A 9 4.32 1.10 16.01
CA GLY A 9 3.32 2.17 16.04
C GLY A 9 1.96 1.81 16.65
N LEU A 10 1.72 0.53 17.01
CA LEU A 10 0.51 0.08 17.68
C LEU A 10 0.68 0.13 19.21
N ILE A 11 -0.24 0.80 19.88
CA ILE A 11 -0.34 0.86 21.34
C ILE A 11 -1.28 -0.25 21.80
N SER A 12 -0.79 -1.09 22.71
CA SER A 12 -1.61 -2.13 23.36
C SER A 12 -1.74 -1.86 24.85
N TYR A 13 -2.97 -1.95 25.36
CA TYR A 13 -3.32 -1.77 26.76
C TYR A 13 -3.90 -3.09 27.31
N TYR A 14 -3.16 -3.72 28.22
CA TYR A 14 -3.42 -5.02 28.83
C TYR A 14 -3.80 -6.11 27.81
N GLY A 15 -3.08 -6.14 26.68
CA GLY A 15 -3.27 -7.12 25.61
C GLY A 15 -4.31 -6.73 24.54
N ASN A 16 -5.05 -5.62 24.73
CA ASN A 16 -6.01 -5.12 23.75
C ASN A 16 -5.39 -4.01 22.88
N PRO A 17 -5.74 -3.91 21.58
CA PRO A 17 -5.31 -2.81 20.72
C PRO A 17 -6.00 -1.52 21.17
N ALA A 18 -5.22 -0.61 21.77
CA ALA A 18 -5.76 0.60 22.37
C ALA A 18 -5.69 1.81 21.44
N GLY A 19 -4.73 1.82 20.53
CA GLY A 19 -4.52 2.97 19.67
C GLY A 19 -3.25 2.83 18.85
N TYR A 20 -2.85 3.92 18.23
CA TYR A 20 -1.64 4.00 17.42
C TYR A 20 -0.96 5.36 17.52
N THR A 21 0.31 5.41 17.17
CA THR A 21 1.11 6.64 17.18
C THR A 21 1.18 7.25 15.79
N GLU A 22 0.88 8.53 15.67
CA GLU A 22 1.05 9.34 14.47
C GLU A 22 2.00 10.51 14.75
N LYS A 23 3.25 10.42 14.30
CA LYS A 23 4.30 11.42 14.55
C LYS A 23 4.52 11.65 16.05
N GLU A 24 4.11 12.81 16.57
CA GLU A 24 4.18 13.20 17.98
C GLU A 24 2.84 13.02 18.71
N ASN A 25 1.83 12.47 18.03
CA ASN A 25 0.50 12.21 18.57
C ASN A 25 0.27 10.71 18.75
N ALA A 26 -0.64 10.38 19.66
CA ALA A 26 -1.14 9.03 19.85
C ALA A 26 -2.66 9.05 19.74
N VAL A 27 -3.20 8.49 18.67
CA VAL A 27 -4.65 8.31 18.50
C VAL A 27 -5.07 7.08 19.26
N VAL A 28 -5.84 7.26 20.32
CA VAL A 28 -6.18 6.20 21.27
C VAL A 28 -7.67 6.16 21.47
N ASP A 29 -8.22 4.96 21.60
CA ASP A 29 -9.63 4.79 21.87
C ASP A 29 -10.01 5.42 23.22
N ASN A 30 -11.13 6.12 23.21
CA ASN A 30 -11.71 6.73 24.39
C ASN A 30 -12.02 5.71 25.49
N ILE A 31 -12.31 4.45 25.16
CA ILE A 31 -12.55 3.37 26.14
C ILE A 31 -11.31 3.08 27.01
N PHE A 32 -10.11 3.43 26.53
CA PHE A 32 -8.85 3.26 27.26
C PHE A 32 -8.38 4.55 27.94
N GLN A 33 -9.21 5.60 27.96
CA GLN A 33 -8.87 6.86 28.60
C GLN A 33 -8.66 6.67 30.11
N SER A 34 -7.38 6.64 30.51
CA SER A 34 -6.98 6.46 31.90
C SER A 34 -5.79 7.35 32.26
N ASN A 35 -5.64 7.63 33.55
CA ASN A 35 -4.48 8.37 34.06
C ASN A 35 -3.17 7.60 33.82
N GLU A 36 -3.21 6.26 33.88
CA GLU A 36 -2.06 5.39 33.61
C GLU A 36 -1.59 5.53 32.15
N LEU A 37 -2.51 5.39 31.20
CA LEU A 37 -2.20 5.48 29.78
C LEU A 37 -1.77 6.89 29.38
N SER A 38 -2.44 7.92 29.93
CA SER A 38 -2.07 9.31 29.71
C SER A 38 -0.65 9.64 30.20
N ALA A 39 -0.29 9.16 31.40
CA ALA A 39 1.05 9.36 31.96
C ALA A 39 2.11 8.61 31.14
N TRP A 40 1.79 7.39 30.70
CA TRP A 40 2.67 6.59 29.87
C TRP A 40 2.95 7.24 28.51
N LEU A 41 1.92 7.78 27.84
CA LEU A 41 2.07 8.51 26.58
C LEU A 41 2.93 9.77 26.75
N LYS A 42 2.67 10.55 27.81
CA LYS A 42 3.46 11.74 28.13
C LYS A 42 4.93 11.42 28.41
N SER A 43 5.23 10.31 29.10
CA SER A 43 6.61 9.88 29.35
C SER A 43 7.40 9.59 28.07
N ARG A 44 6.70 9.41 26.93
CA ARG A 44 7.25 9.13 25.61
C ARG A 44 7.15 10.32 24.64
N SER A 45 6.81 11.51 25.15
CA SER A 45 6.59 12.73 24.35
C SER A 45 5.47 12.56 23.31
N LEU A 46 4.48 11.71 23.58
CA LEU A 46 3.30 11.52 22.73
C LEU A 46 2.11 12.30 23.29
N THR A 47 1.45 13.06 22.43
CA THR A 47 0.23 13.79 22.77
C THR A 47 -0.99 12.90 22.51
N PRO A 48 -1.76 12.53 23.56
CA PRO A 48 -2.94 11.69 23.38
C PRO A 48 -4.07 12.44 22.65
N GLN A 49 -4.59 11.81 21.61
CA GLN A 49 -5.81 12.19 20.90
C GLN A 49 -6.85 11.09 21.10
N TRP A 50 -7.80 11.35 21.99
CA TRP A 50 -8.87 10.40 22.33
C TRP A 50 -9.94 10.43 21.24
N THR A 51 -10.16 9.29 20.61
CA THR A 51 -11.12 9.15 19.50
C THR A 51 -11.96 7.91 19.74
N ASP A 52 -13.28 7.99 19.60
CA ASP A 52 -14.14 6.82 19.73
C ASP A 52 -13.98 5.85 18.52
N GLY A 53 -14.13 4.55 18.78
CA GLY A 53 -14.18 3.54 17.71
C GLY A 53 -12.82 3.19 17.09
N VAL A 54 -11.72 3.52 17.75
CA VAL A 54 -10.35 3.17 17.33
C VAL A 54 -10.10 1.67 17.56
N MET A 55 -10.57 1.10 18.67
CA MET A 55 -10.38 -0.32 18.96
C MET A 55 -11.10 -1.20 17.93
N GLU A 56 -12.35 -0.89 17.62
CA GLU A 56 -13.16 -1.63 16.65
C GLU A 56 -12.51 -1.60 15.26
N ARG A 57 -11.96 -0.45 14.85
CA ARG A 57 -11.20 -0.33 13.59
C ARG A 57 -9.95 -1.21 13.60
N LEU A 58 -9.17 -1.16 14.68
CA LEU A 58 -7.97 -2.00 14.83
C LEU A 58 -8.31 -3.51 14.85
N LEU A 59 -9.44 -3.90 15.45
CA LEU A 59 -9.93 -5.28 15.48
C LEU A 59 -10.52 -5.75 14.14
N ALA A 60 -11.14 -4.84 13.38
CA ALA A 60 -11.70 -5.10 12.05
C ALA A 60 -10.61 -5.32 10.99
N GLY A 61 -9.33 -5.24 11.36
CA GLY A 61 -8.23 -5.42 10.43
C GLY A 61 -8.03 -4.22 9.51
N GLU A 62 -8.53 -3.03 9.89
CA GLU A 62 -7.90 -1.78 9.43
C GLU A 62 -6.48 -1.79 10.00
N ARG A 63 -5.59 -2.48 9.28
CA ARG A 63 -4.17 -2.31 9.40
C ARG A 63 -3.93 -0.82 9.20
N LEU A 64 -3.53 -0.21 10.31
CA LEU A 64 -2.75 1.02 10.39
C LEU A 64 -2.03 1.26 9.07
N GLY A 65 -2.53 2.23 8.30
CA GLY A 65 -1.70 2.91 7.31
C GLY A 65 -0.46 3.38 8.07
N GLY A 66 0.66 2.73 7.78
CA GLY A 66 1.84 2.70 8.64
C GLY A 66 2.32 4.09 9.04
N ILE A 67 2.45 4.31 10.34
CA ILE A 67 3.40 5.30 10.84
C ILE A 67 4.61 4.54 11.36
N GLU A 68 5.28 3.87 10.43
CA GLU A 68 6.72 4.05 10.35
C GLU A 68 6.89 5.18 9.33
N THR A 69 7.06 6.42 9.79
CA THR A 69 7.35 7.56 8.91
C THR A 69 6.47 7.58 7.65
N ALA A 70 5.16 7.81 7.77
CA ALA A 70 4.25 7.73 6.62
C ALA A 70 4.75 8.60 5.47
N ALA A 71 5.43 7.97 4.52
CA ALA A 71 5.79 8.59 3.27
C ALA A 71 4.48 9.08 2.66
N PRO A 72 4.44 10.28 2.06
CA PRO A 72 3.23 10.79 1.42
C PRO A 72 2.63 9.70 0.53
N LEU A 73 1.30 9.55 0.57
CA LEU A 73 0.60 8.56 -0.24
C LEU A 73 0.99 8.76 -1.71
N LYS A 74 1.58 7.71 -2.28
CA LYS A 74 1.98 7.68 -3.67
C LYS A 74 0.73 7.47 -4.52
N ASN A 75 0.79 7.96 -5.75
CA ASN A 75 -0.16 7.55 -6.75
C ASN A 75 0.11 6.09 -7.12
N VAL A 76 -0.93 5.38 -7.49
CA VAL A 76 -0.88 3.97 -7.87
C VAL A 76 -1.37 3.84 -9.30
N ARG A 77 -0.54 3.20 -10.12
CA ARG A 77 -0.93 2.78 -11.46
C ARG A 77 -0.90 1.26 -11.53
N ILE A 78 -1.98 0.68 -12.04
CA ILE A 78 -2.10 -0.76 -12.24
C ILE A 78 -1.93 -1.06 -13.71
N TRP A 79 -0.96 -1.90 -14.02
CA TRP A 79 -0.65 -2.38 -15.35
C TRP A 79 -1.12 -3.82 -15.49
N GLN A 80 -1.97 -4.08 -16.47
CA GLN A 80 -2.44 -5.43 -16.80
C GLN A 80 -1.97 -5.82 -18.19
N LEU A 81 -1.66 -7.09 -18.39
CA LEU A 81 -1.35 -7.63 -19.71
C LEU A 81 -2.49 -7.33 -20.70
N LYS A 82 -2.13 -6.87 -21.90
CA LYS A 82 -3.12 -6.60 -22.95
C LYS A 82 -3.85 -7.88 -23.37
N PRO A 83 -5.07 -7.78 -23.94
CA PRO A 83 -5.81 -8.96 -24.35
C PRO A 83 -5.10 -9.77 -25.46
N ASP A 84 -4.29 -9.13 -26.31
CA ASP A 84 -3.62 -9.66 -27.49
C ASP A 84 -2.23 -10.27 -27.23
N VAL A 85 -1.72 -10.23 -25.99
CA VAL A 85 -0.48 -10.94 -25.65
C VAL A 85 -0.69 -12.46 -25.61
N ASP A 86 0.41 -13.23 -25.61
CA ASP A 86 0.35 -14.67 -25.41
C ASP A 86 -0.37 -15.00 -24.08
N ILE A 87 -1.38 -15.86 -24.16
CA ILE A 87 -2.18 -16.28 -23.00
C ILE A 87 -1.32 -16.98 -21.94
N HIS A 88 -0.21 -17.60 -22.33
CA HIS A 88 0.72 -18.26 -21.43
C HIS A 88 1.54 -17.28 -20.57
N MET A 89 1.48 -15.98 -20.87
CA MET A 89 2.06 -14.92 -20.03
C MET A 89 1.15 -14.54 -18.85
N LYS A 90 -0.13 -14.93 -18.87
CA LYS A 90 -1.11 -14.54 -17.86
C LYS A 90 -1.10 -15.53 -16.70
N PHE A 91 -1.26 -15.00 -15.48
CA PHE A 91 -1.38 -15.80 -14.27
C PHE A 91 -0.17 -16.72 -14.01
N ILE A 92 1.03 -16.21 -14.22
CA ILE A 92 2.29 -16.91 -13.92
C ILE A 92 3.13 -16.12 -12.91
N SER A 93 4.01 -16.82 -12.20
CA SER A 93 4.98 -16.18 -11.29
C SER A 93 5.99 -15.33 -12.06
N TYR A 94 6.67 -14.41 -11.37
CA TYR A 94 7.73 -13.62 -11.99
C TYR A 94 8.86 -14.52 -12.54
N GLU A 95 9.21 -15.58 -11.79
CA GLU A 95 10.24 -16.54 -12.22
C GLU A 95 9.85 -17.26 -13.52
N GLU A 96 8.58 -17.66 -13.64
CA GLU A 96 8.09 -18.28 -14.88
C GLU A 96 8.04 -17.28 -16.04
N MET A 97 7.67 -16.03 -15.76
CA MET A 97 7.65 -14.94 -16.74
C MET A 97 9.04 -14.74 -17.34
N VAL A 98 10.05 -14.53 -16.48
CA VAL A 98 11.45 -14.36 -16.92
C VAL A 98 11.97 -15.59 -17.65
N ARG A 99 11.69 -16.78 -17.15
CA ARG A 99 12.18 -18.04 -17.75
C ARG A 99 11.61 -18.30 -19.15
N LYS A 100 10.34 -17.96 -19.38
CA LYS A 100 9.63 -18.30 -20.64
C LYS A 100 9.61 -17.15 -21.64
N PHE A 101 9.56 -15.90 -21.16
CA PHE A 101 9.29 -14.72 -21.98
C PHE A 101 10.31 -13.59 -21.77
N GLY A 102 11.21 -13.72 -20.80
CA GLY A 102 12.13 -12.65 -20.40
C GLY A 102 11.48 -11.64 -19.45
N GLU A 103 12.16 -10.50 -19.24
CA GLU A 103 11.66 -9.46 -18.34
C GLU A 103 10.31 -8.89 -18.81
N PRO A 104 9.39 -8.54 -17.88
CA PRO A 104 8.14 -7.87 -18.23
C PRO A 104 8.38 -6.58 -19.02
N SER A 105 7.89 -6.52 -20.25
CA SER A 105 8.02 -5.34 -21.11
C SER A 105 6.76 -4.46 -21.06
N PRO A 106 6.87 -3.13 -20.82
CA PRO A 106 5.72 -2.23 -20.81
C PRO A 106 4.85 -2.27 -22.07
N GLY A 107 5.44 -2.59 -23.23
CA GLY A 107 4.70 -2.73 -24.49
C GLY A 107 3.61 -3.81 -24.45
N ASN A 108 3.72 -4.79 -23.56
CA ASN A 108 2.77 -5.88 -23.37
C ASN A 108 1.63 -5.53 -22.39
N TYR A 109 1.72 -4.38 -21.72
CA TYR A 109 0.79 -3.97 -20.68
C TYR A 109 -0.08 -2.79 -21.12
N ARG A 110 -1.25 -2.67 -20.49
CA ARG A 110 -2.14 -1.52 -20.54
C ARG A 110 -2.43 -1.03 -19.13
N ILE A 111 -2.71 0.26 -19.01
CA ILE A 111 -3.12 0.87 -17.75
C ILE A 111 -4.57 0.48 -17.49
N ALA A 112 -4.80 -0.25 -16.39
CA ALA A 112 -6.14 -0.63 -15.93
C ALA A 112 -6.68 0.35 -14.88
N TYR A 113 -5.79 1.04 -14.17
CA TYR A 113 -6.13 2.05 -13.18
C TYR A 113 -4.97 3.02 -13.02
N ASP A 114 -5.29 4.30 -12.81
CA ASP A 114 -4.31 5.35 -12.48
C ASP A 114 -4.99 6.33 -11.51
N GLY A 115 -4.49 6.40 -10.27
CA GLY A 115 -5.05 7.26 -9.24
C GLY A 115 -4.41 7.05 -7.88
N GLN A 116 -4.81 7.83 -6.89
CA GLN A 116 -4.30 7.71 -5.53
C GLN A 116 -5.13 6.71 -4.72
N LEU A 117 -4.45 5.81 -4.00
CA LEU A 117 -5.08 4.84 -3.09
C LEU A 117 -4.79 5.22 -1.64
N ASP A 118 -5.52 4.60 -0.72
CA ASP A 118 -5.42 4.85 0.72
C ASP A 118 -4.23 4.12 1.38
N THR A 119 -3.38 3.46 0.60
CA THR A 119 -2.22 2.72 1.07
C THR A 119 -1.09 2.73 0.04
N ASN A 120 0.16 2.71 0.54
CA ASN A 120 1.38 2.51 -0.24
C ASN A 120 1.88 1.06 -0.19
N ASP A 121 1.13 0.13 0.41
CA ASP A 121 1.54 -1.26 0.56
C ASP A 121 1.03 -2.12 -0.62
N PRO A 122 1.91 -2.66 -1.49
CA PRO A 122 1.50 -3.45 -2.65
C PRO A 122 0.68 -4.69 -2.29
N GLU A 123 0.99 -5.34 -1.16
CA GLU A 123 0.24 -6.51 -0.69
C GLU A 123 -1.21 -6.15 -0.36
N THR A 124 -1.41 -5.08 0.42
CA THR A 124 -2.73 -4.56 0.78
C THR A 124 -3.51 -4.08 -0.44
N ILE A 125 -2.84 -3.46 -1.42
CA ILE A 125 -3.45 -3.09 -2.71
C ILE A 125 -3.96 -4.35 -3.41
N TYR A 126 -3.12 -5.38 -3.54
CA TYR A 126 -3.52 -6.61 -4.20
C TYR A 126 -4.67 -7.33 -3.49
N GLU A 127 -4.61 -7.47 -2.17
CA GLU A 127 -5.66 -8.13 -1.40
C GLU A 127 -7.03 -7.44 -1.59
N ARG A 128 -7.07 -6.10 -1.52
CA ARG A 128 -8.32 -5.36 -1.68
C ARG A 128 -8.85 -5.41 -3.11
N TYR A 129 -8.01 -5.12 -4.09
CA TYR A 129 -8.45 -4.94 -5.48
C TYR A 129 -8.52 -6.24 -6.28
N SER A 130 -8.08 -7.36 -5.72
CA SER A 130 -8.41 -8.71 -6.22
C SER A 130 -9.88 -9.09 -5.93
N ILE A 131 -10.51 -8.49 -4.92
CA ILE A 131 -11.90 -8.77 -4.51
C ILE A 131 -12.85 -7.66 -4.96
N ARG A 132 -12.47 -6.39 -4.72
CA ARG A 132 -13.34 -5.23 -4.97
C ARG A 132 -12.56 -4.11 -5.62
N GLN A 133 -12.78 -3.91 -6.92
CA GLN A 133 -12.13 -2.87 -7.72
C GLN A 133 -12.58 -1.45 -7.29
N PRO A 134 -11.70 -0.43 -7.37
CA PRO A 134 -12.05 0.95 -7.08
C PRO A 134 -12.87 1.56 -8.24
N PRO A 135 -13.61 2.66 -7.99
CA PRO A 135 -14.21 3.44 -9.06
C PRO A 135 -13.16 3.89 -10.09
N GLY A 136 -13.46 3.76 -11.38
CA GLY A 136 -12.54 4.14 -12.46
C GLY A 136 -11.56 3.05 -12.90
N PHE A 137 -11.64 1.84 -12.32
CA PHE A 137 -10.87 0.69 -12.79
C PHE A 137 -11.47 0.14 -14.10
N LEU A 138 -10.67 0.12 -15.17
CA LEU A 138 -11.08 -0.26 -16.53
C LEU A 138 -10.65 -1.68 -16.94
N GLY A 139 -10.04 -2.44 -16.01
CA GLY A 139 -9.53 -3.78 -16.24
C GLY A 139 -10.23 -4.89 -15.46
N ASN A 140 -9.55 -6.03 -15.35
CA ASN A 140 -10.00 -7.19 -14.58
C ASN A 140 -9.61 -7.05 -13.10
N PRO A 141 -10.22 -7.80 -12.17
CA PRO A 141 -9.74 -7.87 -10.80
C PRO A 141 -8.24 -8.14 -10.74
N LEU A 142 -7.55 -7.55 -9.77
CA LEU A 142 -6.10 -7.66 -9.66
C LEU A 142 -5.69 -9.13 -9.55
N SER A 143 -4.68 -9.53 -10.32
CA SER A 143 -4.29 -10.93 -10.43
C SER A 143 -2.79 -11.09 -10.67
N MET A 144 -2.31 -12.33 -10.59
CA MET A 144 -0.91 -12.64 -10.93
C MET A 144 -0.58 -12.18 -12.35
N SER A 145 0.65 -11.73 -12.54
CA SER A 145 1.15 -11.11 -13.78
C SER A 145 0.77 -9.65 -13.99
N ASP A 146 -0.08 -9.07 -13.15
CA ASP A 146 -0.26 -7.62 -13.10
C ASP A 146 0.95 -6.93 -12.45
N ILE A 147 1.16 -5.66 -12.76
CA ILE A 147 2.22 -4.85 -12.16
C ILE A 147 1.59 -3.65 -11.43
N ILE A 148 1.98 -3.46 -10.18
CA ILE A 148 1.60 -2.33 -9.35
C ILE A 148 2.74 -1.32 -9.40
N GLU A 149 2.48 -0.14 -9.93
CA GLU A 149 3.40 0.99 -9.90
C GLU A 149 2.99 1.94 -8.78
N LEU A 150 3.91 2.21 -7.84
CA LEU A 150 3.79 3.26 -6.84
C LEU A 150 4.67 4.43 -7.25
N TYR A 151 4.07 5.57 -7.56
CA TYR A 151 4.81 6.71 -8.10
C TYR A 151 4.50 8.03 -7.41
N ASN A 152 5.50 8.91 -7.37
CA ASN A 152 5.39 10.28 -6.90
C ASN A 152 6.38 11.18 -7.68
N ALA A 153 6.55 12.43 -7.25
CA ALA A 153 7.49 13.36 -7.89
C ALA A 153 8.96 12.92 -7.83
N ALA A 154 9.33 11.99 -6.95
CA ALA A 154 10.69 11.47 -6.81
C ALA A 154 10.98 10.26 -7.71
N GLY A 155 9.94 9.58 -8.21
CA GLY A 155 10.09 8.43 -9.12
C GLY A 155 8.98 7.39 -8.99
N SER A 156 9.18 6.27 -9.67
CA SER A 156 8.26 5.13 -9.72
C SER A 156 8.92 3.86 -9.18
N GLU A 157 8.17 3.09 -8.39
CA GLU A 157 8.54 1.75 -7.94
C GLU A 157 7.55 0.75 -8.51
N PHE A 158 8.05 -0.31 -9.14
CA PHE A 158 7.21 -1.30 -9.83
C PHE A 158 7.27 -2.63 -9.12
N TYR A 159 6.11 -3.24 -8.88
CA TYR A 159 5.97 -4.50 -8.18
C TYR A 159 5.19 -5.48 -9.04
N TYR A 160 5.84 -6.60 -9.40
CA TYR A 160 5.17 -7.71 -10.07
C TYR A 160 4.30 -8.46 -9.06
N ALA A 161 3.02 -8.64 -9.41
CA ALA A 161 2.08 -9.40 -8.62
C ALA A 161 2.33 -10.90 -8.75
N ASP A 162 2.80 -11.51 -7.66
CA ASP A 162 3.00 -12.94 -7.52
C ASP A 162 2.18 -13.45 -6.33
N ARG A 163 1.80 -14.73 -6.35
CA ARG A 163 0.96 -15.35 -5.31
C ARG A 163 1.63 -15.44 -3.95
N LYS A 164 2.97 -15.42 -3.92
CA LYS A 164 3.75 -15.68 -2.71
C LYS A 164 4.54 -14.48 -2.21
N VAL A 165 5.04 -13.62 -3.11
CA VAL A 165 5.91 -12.48 -2.77
C VAL A 165 5.82 -11.42 -3.87
N PHE A 166 5.48 -10.17 -3.53
CA PHE A 166 5.61 -9.06 -4.48
C PHE A 166 7.08 -8.78 -4.75
N ARG A 167 7.49 -8.90 -6.01
CA ARG A 167 8.88 -8.61 -6.40
C ARG A 167 8.95 -7.23 -7.00
N GLN A 168 9.83 -6.39 -6.43
CA GLN A 168 10.20 -5.15 -7.07
C GLN A 168 10.98 -5.46 -8.35
N ILE A 169 10.60 -4.82 -9.45
CA ILE A 169 11.19 -5.03 -10.78
C ILE A 169 11.61 -3.69 -11.38
N GLU A 170 12.58 -3.74 -12.30
CA GLU A 170 12.85 -2.62 -13.20
C GLU A 170 11.86 -2.71 -14.36
N PHE A 171 10.95 -1.75 -14.42
CA PHE A 171 9.91 -1.67 -15.44
C PHE A 171 9.92 -0.26 -16.01
N GLU A 172 10.99 0.07 -16.75
CA GLU A 172 11.12 1.38 -17.39
C GLU A 172 10.04 1.55 -18.44
N SER A 173 9.04 2.38 -18.15
CA SER A 173 8.22 2.96 -19.20
C SER A 173 9.12 3.85 -20.06
N PRO A 174 9.09 3.75 -21.40
CA PRO A 174 9.79 4.73 -22.23
C PRO A 174 9.30 6.11 -21.81
N GLU A 175 10.24 7.00 -21.48
CA GLU A 175 10.00 8.34 -20.93
C GLU A 175 8.82 9.02 -21.64
N PRO A 176 7.96 9.78 -20.92
CA PRO A 176 7.02 10.64 -21.59
C PRO A 176 7.85 11.59 -22.45
N ILE A 177 7.74 11.44 -23.78
CA ILE A 177 8.28 12.38 -24.75
C ILE A 177 7.72 13.73 -24.33
N GLN A 178 8.54 14.56 -23.69
CA GLN A 178 8.24 15.97 -23.51
C GLN A 178 8.03 16.51 -24.92
N THR A 179 6.78 16.65 -25.32
CA THR A 179 6.41 17.50 -26.44
C THR A 179 6.83 18.91 -26.04
N MET A 180 8.09 19.25 -26.33
CA MET A 180 8.54 20.61 -26.48
C MET A 180 7.69 21.19 -27.60
N ASP A 181 6.63 21.89 -27.21
CA ASP A 181 5.89 22.78 -28.10
C ASP A 181 6.85 23.90 -28.48
N MET A 182 7.58 23.69 -29.58
CA MET A 182 8.28 24.74 -30.29
C MET A 182 7.24 25.53 -31.09
N SER A 183 6.62 26.51 -30.45
CA SER A 183 5.90 27.56 -31.18
C SER A 183 6.94 28.57 -31.70
N MET A 184 7.20 28.52 -33.02
CA MET A 184 7.80 29.62 -33.78
C MET A 184 6.80 30.75 -33.99
#